data_AF-A0A292SPY0-F1
#
_entry.id   AF-A0A292SPY0-F1
#
_cell.length_a   1.000
_cell.length_b   1.000
_cell.length_c   1.000
_cell.angle_alpha   90.00
_cell.angle_beta   90.00
_cell.angle_gamma   90.00
#
_symmetry.space_group_name_H-M   'P 1'
#
loop_
_entity.id
_entity.type
_entity.pdbx_description
1 polymer ?
#
loop_
_entity_poly.entity_id
_entity_poly.type
_entity_poly.pdbx_seq_one_letter_code
_entity_poly.pdbx_strand_id
1 'polypeptide(L)'
;MNRKELLNKFYVTKEYNSLKKILANGQTSYEKYYLAKIYAQEKDYKTASLIYKSINQYYEYGRCELLQGNFDNAKKIWHDIKEDSPPVMWGRSLLEFINLYVINVPTFFQIRAFLEVDLDALLNAGLINYCENIVNGAHLLAQNNQESYKFIGRVFVNNEYFDLAELFLKRAKDICYVDPEVHFLLAKCHLHNNDKREAKKALKTSIEKGYG
;
A
#
# COMPACT_ATOMS: atom_id res chain seq x y z
N MET A 1 20.12 -20.77 4.90
CA MET A 1 18.84 -21.51 5.04
C MET A 1 18.32 -21.91 3.66
N ASN A 2 17.57 -23.02 3.49
CA ASN A 2 17.00 -23.36 2.16
C ASN A 2 15.92 -22.35 1.76
N ARG A 3 15.90 -21.90 0.49
CA ARG A 3 14.95 -20.92 -0.06
C ARG A 3 13.49 -21.29 0.22
N LYS A 4 13.13 -22.58 0.07
CA LYS A 4 11.75 -23.06 0.32
C LYS A 4 11.35 -22.91 1.79
N GLU A 5 12.28 -23.16 2.70
CA GLU A 5 12.06 -23.06 4.14
C GLU A 5 11.90 -21.60 4.59
N LEU A 6 12.73 -20.70 4.05
CA LEU A 6 12.61 -19.25 4.28
C LEU A 6 11.26 -18.73 3.81
N LEU A 7 10.84 -19.08 2.58
CA LEU A 7 9.56 -18.64 2.03
C LEU A 7 8.38 -19.16 2.85
N ASN A 8 8.43 -20.42 3.29
CA ASN A 8 7.38 -21.00 4.13
C ASN A 8 7.30 -20.27 5.48
N LYS A 9 8.43 -20.07 6.16
CA LYS A 9 8.48 -19.36 7.44
C LYS A 9 8.03 -17.90 7.33
N PHE A 10 8.35 -17.24 6.22
CA PHE A 10 8.03 -15.81 6.03
C PHE A 10 6.56 -15.58 5.64
N TYR A 11 6.04 -16.35 4.68
CA TYR A 11 4.71 -16.12 4.13
C TYR A 11 3.61 -16.95 4.80
N VAL A 12 3.92 -18.18 5.26
CA VAL A 12 2.92 -19.12 5.80
C VAL A 12 2.89 -19.05 7.32
N THR A 13 4.02 -19.30 8.00
CA THR A 13 4.03 -19.35 9.47
C THR A 13 4.22 -17.98 10.13
N LYS A 14 4.68 -16.97 9.36
CA LYS A 14 4.89 -15.58 9.80
C LYS A 14 5.74 -15.46 11.07
N GLU A 15 6.71 -16.34 11.24
CA GLU A 15 7.60 -16.36 12.41
C GLU A 15 8.74 -15.34 12.30
N TYR A 16 8.41 -14.05 12.35
CA TYR A 16 9.38 -12.98 12.11
C TYR A 16 10.51 -12.93 13.15
N ASN A 17 10.23 -13.22 14.42
CA ASN A 17 11.22 -13.20 15.50
C ASN A 17 12.30 -14.30 15.36
N SER A 18 11.89 -15.51 14.96
CA SER A 18 12.83 -16.62 14.75
C SER A 18 13.65 -16.38 13.47
N LEU A 19 12.98 -15.91 12.41
CA LEU A 19 13.62 -15.56 11.14
C LEU A 19 14.65 -14.45 11.28
N LYS A 20 14.34 -13.38 12.02
CA LYS A 20 15.27 -12.26 12.24
C LYS A 20 16.59 -12.72 12.84
N LYS A 21 16.56 -13.62 13.84
CA LYS A 21 17.76 -14.20 14.46
C LYS A 21 18.58 -15.04 13.49
N ILE A 22 17.90 -15.83 12.65
CA ILE A 22 18.56 -16.69 11.65
C ILE A 22 19.18 -15.82 10.54
N LEU A 23 18.44 -14.83 10.04
CA LEU A 23 18.82 -13.97 8.93
C LEU A 23 19.86 -12.91 9.32
N ALA A 24 19.97 -12.54 10.61
CA ALA A 24 21.03 -11.66 11.09
C ALA A 24 22.44 -12.22 10.82
N ASN A 25 22.57 -13.55 10.78
CA ASN A 25 23.82 -14.25 10.46
C ASN A 25 23.95 -14.60 8.96
N GLY A 26 22.91 -14.33 8.16
CA GLY A 26 22.88 -14.63 6.73
C GLY A 26 23.74 -13.65 5.93
N GLN A 27 24.57 -14.16 5.02
CA GLN A 27 25.45 -13.32 4.20
C GLN A 27 24.91 -13.04 2.80
N THR A 28 23.91 -13.79 2.34
CA THR A 28 23.41 -13.64 0.96
C THR A 28 22.55 -12.39 0.79
N SER A 29 22.60 -11.76 -0.39
CA SER A 29 21.75 -10.61 -0.71
C SER A 29 20.26 -10.93 -0.58
N TYR A 30 19.88 -12.18 -0.85
CA TYR A 30 18.50 -12.67 -0.69
C TYR A 30 18.09 -12.72 0.78
N GLU A 31 18.90 -13.29 1.67
CA GLU A 31 18.61 -13.33 3.11
C GLU A 31 18.53 -11.92 3.71
N LYS A 32 19.45 -11.03 3.32
CA LYS A 32 19.45 -9.62 3.73
C LYS A 32 18.20 -8.87 3.25
N TYR A 33 17.70 -9.16 2.05
CA TYR A 33 16.46 -8.57 1.56
C TYR A 33 15.25 -8.93 2.44
N TYR A 34 15.11 -10.20 2.82
CA TYR A 34 14.03 -10.61 3.74
C TYR A 34 14.22 -10.06 5.14
N LEU A 35 15.46 -9.95 5.62
CA LEU A 35 15.75 -9.29 6.88
C LEU A 35 15.28 -7.82 6.88
N ALA A 36 15.59 -7.08 5.81
CA ALA A 36 15.14 -5.69 5.66
C ALA A 36 13.60 -5.57 5.61
N LYS A 37 12.91 -6.53 4.98
CA LYS A 37 11.45 -6.60 5.01
C LYS A 37 10.88 -6.79 6.41
N ILE A 38 11.51 -7.62 7.23
CA ILE A 38 11.09 -7.81 8.63
C ILE A 38 11.23 -6.50 9.40
N TYR A 39 12.39 -5.82 9.28
CA TYR A 39 12.58 -4.51 9.93
C TYR A 39 11.57 -3.47 9.46
N ALA A 40 11.25 -3.43 8.16
CA ALA A 40 10.24 -2.51 7.63
C ALA A 40 8.82 -2.81 8.17
N GLN A 41 8.47 -4.08 8.39
CA GLN A 41 7.20 -4.47 9.03
C GLN A 41 7.15 -4.06 10.51
N GLU A 42 8.29 -4.10 11.21
CA GLU A 42 8.44 -3.61 12.59
C GLU A 42 8.50 -2.07 12.67
N LYS A 43 8.36 -1.36 11.55
CA LYS A 43 8.51 0.11 11.41
C LYS A 43 9.91 0.64 11.73
N ASP A 44 10.92 -0.23 11.80
CA ASP A 44 12.34 0.17 11.86
C ASP A 44 12.87 0.43 10.44
N TYR A 45 12.40 1.53 9.86
CA TYR A 45 12.76 1.94 8.50
C TYR A 45 14.24 2.34 8.39
N LYS A 46 14.86 2.78 9.49
CA LYS A 46 16.27 3.21 9.51
C LYS A 46 17.21 2.02 9.34
N THR A 47 16.98 0.93 10.08
CA THR A 47 17.77 -0.29 9.91
C THR A 47 17.49 -0.93 8.56
N ALA A 48 16.22 -0.93 8.12
CA ALA A 48 15.86 -1.45 6.80
C ALA A 48 16.56 -0.69 5.66
N SER A 49 16.62 0.65 5.73
CA SER A 49 17.23 1.49 4.69
C SER A 49 18.72 1.20 4.51
N LEU A 50 19.46 1.02 5.61
CA LEU A 50 20.88 0.65 5.60
C LEU A 50 21.11 -0.71 4.92
N ILE A 51 20.25 -1.69 5.22
CA ILE A 51 20.36 -3.02 4.62
C ILE A 51 20.05 -2.95 3.13
N TYR A 52 18.97 -2.27 2.71
CA TYR A 52 18.61 -2.12 1.29
C TYR A 52 19.71 -1.42 0.49
N LYS A 53 20.35 -0.40 1.07
CA LYS A 53 21.51 0.26 0.47
C LYS A 53 22.68 -0.71 0.28
N SER A 54 22.95 -1.58 1.26
CA SER A 54 24.06 -2.55 1.17
C SER A 54 23.87 -3.62 0.09
N ILE A 55 22.62 -3.90 -0.32
CA ILE A 55 22.29 -4.89 -1.35
C ILE A 55 21.92 -4.25 -2.70
N ASN A 56 22.19 -2.95 -2.88
CA ASN A 56 21.88 -2.18 -4.10
C ASN A 56 20.38 -2.16 -4.48
N GLN A 57 19.47 -2.30 -3.52
CA GLN A 57 18.03 -2.20 -3.74
C GLN A 57 17.56 -0.76 -3.56
N TYR A 58 17.92 0.11 -4.52
CA TYR A 58 17.75 1.56 -4.41
C TYR A 58 16.29 2.01 -4.33
N TYR A 59 15.35 1.31 -4.98
CA TYR A 59 13.93 1.63 -4.88
C TYR A 59 13.40 1.47 -3.44
N GLU A 60 13.65 0.31 -2.84
CA GLU A 60 13.23 0.01 -1.45
C GLU A 60 13.96 0.89 -0.43
N TYR A 61 15.22 1.25 -0.72
CA TYR A 61 15.96 2.24 0.05
C TYR A 61 15.24 3.60 0.05
N GLY A 62 14.89 4.13 -1.12
CA GLY A 62 14.13 5.38 -1.24
C GLY A 62 12.75 5.31 -0.58
N ARG A 63 12.09 4.14 -0.64
CA ARG A 63 10.81 3.90 0.03
C ARG A 63 10.93 3.98 1.56
N CYS A 64 12.00 3.42 2.14
CA CYS A 64 12.27 3.54 3.57
C CYS A 64 12.56 4.98 3.99
N GLU A 65 13.25 5.76 3.16
CA GLU A 65 13.48 7.19 3.41
C GLU A 65 12.17 7.98 3.36
N LEU A 66 11.29 7.68 2.40
CA LEU A 66 9.96 8.30 2.32
C LEU A 66 9.13 8.00 3.57
N LEU A 67 9.12 6.75 4.03
CA LEU A 67 8.38 6.31 5.23
C LEU A 67 8.95 6.91 6.54
N GLN A 68 10.20 7.36 6.54
CA GLN A 68 10.78 8.16 7.64
C GLN A 68 10.40 9.64 7.56
N GLY A 69 9.70 10.07 6.52
CA GLY A 69 9.36 11.48 6.26
C GLY A 69 10.43 12.24 5.46
N ASN A 70 11.53 11.60 5.04
CA ASN A 70 12.62 12.25 4.31
C ASN A 70 12.31 12.40 2.81
N PHE A 71 11.33 13.23 2.48
CA PHE A 71 10.84 13.42 1.10
C PHE A 71 11.95 13.80 0.11
N ASP A 72 12.78 14.79 0.44
CA ASP A 72 13.85 15.27 -0.46
C ASP A 72 14.90 14.20 -0.74
N ASN A 73 15.17 13.33 0.24
CA ASN A 73 16.12 12.24 0.08
C ASN A 73 15.52 11.15 -0.83
N ALA A 74 14.27 10.74 -0.58
CA ALA A 74 13.55 9.80 -1.43
C ALA A 74 13.48 10.29 -2.88
N LYS A 75 13.22 11.59 -3.07
CA LYS A 75 13.23 12.24 -4.38
C LYS A 75 14.57 12.09 -5.08
N LYS A 76 15.68 12.44 -4.44
CA LYS A 76 17.02 12.30 -5.03
C LYS A 76 17.30 10.85 -5.43
N ILE A 77 17.06 9.90 -4.52
CA ILE A 77 17.30 8.47 -4.74
C ILE A 77 16.53 7.95 -5.96
N TRP A 78 15.23 8.24 -6.08
CA TRP A 78 14.42 7.73 -7.19
C TRP A 78 14.66 8.45 -8.53
N HIS A 79 15.19 9.68 -8.51
CA HIS A 79 15.64 10.36 -9.73
C HIS A 79 17.00 9.83 -10.21
N ASP A 80 17.87 9.41 -9.30
CA ASP A 80 19.19 8.86 -9.64
C ASP A 80 19.12 7.45 -10.27
N ILE A 81 18.01 6.73 -10.07
CA ILE A 81 17.79 5.42 -10.71
C ILE A 81 17.55 5.63 -12.20
N LYS A 82 18.46 5.14 -13.05
CA LYS A 82 18.37 5.29 -14.51
C LYS A 82 17.36 4.37 -15.19
N GLU A 83 16.96 3.28 -14.53
CA GLU A 83 16.06 2.27 -15.09
C GLU A 83 14.60 2.62 -14.81
N ASP A 84 13.79 2.70 -15.86
CA ASP A 84 12.34 2.91 -15.78
C ASP A 84 11.59 1.60 -15.57
N SER A 85 11.77 1.03 -14.37
CA SER A 85 10.96 -0.10 -13.93
C SER A 85 9.59 0.38 -13.41
N PRO A 86 8.52 -0.45 -13.48
CA PRO A 86 7.20 -0.06 -12.99
C PRO A 86 7.18 0.47 -11.54
N PRO A 87 7.93 -0.10 -10.57
CA PRO A 87 8.04 0.47 -9.22
C PRO A 87 8.68 1.86 -9.20
N VAL A 88 9.76 2.09 -9.96
CA VAL A 88 10.46 3.39 -9.99
C VAL A 88 9.57 4.47 -10.59
N MET A 89 8.88 4.17 -11.70
CA MET A 89 7.92 5.07 -12.31
C MET A 89 6.75 5.39 -11.36
N TRP A 90 6.24 4.38 -10.64
CA TRP A 90 5.25 4.59 -9.59
C TRP A 90 5.80 5.50 -8.49
N GLY A 91 6.99 5.23 -7.95
CA GLY A 91 7.60 6.03 -6.89
C GLY A 91 7.76 7.50 -7.29
N ARG A 92 8.21 7.78 -8.52
CA ARG A 92 8.29 9.16 -9.03
C ARG A 92 6.92 9.83 -9.09
N SER A 93 5.91 9.13 -9.62
CA SER A 93 4.53 9.64 -9.67
C SER A 93 3.97 9.85 -8.26
N LEU A 94 4.24 8.94 -7.32
CA LEU A 94 3.82 9.05 -5.92
C LEU A 94 4.36 10.34 -5.28
N LEU A 95 5.62 10.71 -5.54
CA LEU A 95 6.18 11.99 -5.07
C LEU A 95 5.45 13.20 -5.68
N GLU A 96 5.04 13.12 -6.94
CA GLU A 96 4.26 14.17 -7.60
C GLU A 96 2.89 14.36 -6.93
N PHE A 97 2.19 13.26 -6.60
CA PHE A 97 0.94 13.30 -5.84
C PHE A 97 1.12 13.88 -4.44
N ILE A 98 2.18 13.45 -3.72
CA ILE A 98 2.49 13.98 -2.39
C ILE A 98 2.77 15.49 -2.44
N ASN A 99 3.38 16.00 -3.51
CA ASN A 99 3.67 17.42 -3.69
C ASN A 99 2.56 18.21 -4.40
N LEU A 100 1.41 17.60 -4.68
CA LEU A 100 0.27 18.21 -5.38
C LEU A 100 0.60 18.78 -6.78
N TYR A 101 1.70 18.34 -7.39
CA TYR A 101 2.14 18.77 -8.71
C TYR A 101 2.29 17.55 -9.62
N VAL A 102 1.15 17.04 -10.10
CA VAL A 102 1.06 15.83 -10.91
C VAL A 102 1.29 16.15 -12.38
N ILE A 103 2.38 15.63 -12.94
CA ILE A 103 2.69 15.69 -14.36
C ILE A 103 2.33 14.35 -15.02
N ASN A 104 2.69 13.25 -14.35
CA ASN A 104 2.55 11.90 -14.87
C ASN A 104 1.52 11.12 -14.04
N VAL A 105 0.40 10.73 -14.68
CA VAL A 105 -0.60 9.87 -14.04
C VAL A 105 -0.18 8.40 -14.18
N PRO A 106 -0.08 7.63 -13.08
CA PRO A 106 0.28 6.21 -13.12
C PRO A 106 -0.65 5.39 -14.01
N THR A 107 -0.10 4.36 -14.64
CA THR A 107 -0.86 3.41 -15.46
C THR A 107 -1.78 2.52 -14.61
N PHE A 108 -2.75 1.88 -15.26
CA PHE A 108 -3.68 0.94 -14.62
C PHE A 108 -2.96 -0.09 -13.73
N PHE A 109 -1.91 -0.74 -14.23
CA PHE A 109 -1.17 -1.78 -13.52
C PHE A 109 -0.34 -1.23 -12.36
N GLN A 110 0.23 -0.04 -12.49
CA GLN A 110 0.95 0.61 -11.39
C GLN A 110 0.00 0.93 -10.23
N ILE A 111 -1.16 1.51 -10.54
CA ILE A 111 -2.17 1.82 -9.52
C ILE A 111 -2.61 0.52 -8.82
N ARG A 112 -2.96 -0.51 -9.60
CA ARG A 112 -3.40 -1.81 -9.07
C ARG A 112 -2.34 -2.47 -8.19
N ALA A 113 -1.06 -2.32 -8.53
CA ALA A 113 0.03 -2.99 -7.82
C ALA A 113 0.46 -2.25 -6.55
N PHE A 114 0.41 -0.92 -6.52
CA PHE A 114 1.14 -0.14 -5.51
C PHE A 114 0.27 0.81 -4.66
N LEU A 115 -0.86 1.32 -5.18
CA LEU A 115 -1.63 2.37 -4.48
C LEU A 115 -2.05 1.94 -3.07
N GLU A 116 -2.66 0.76 -2.96
CA GLU A 116 -3.15 0.24 -1.68
C GLU A 116 -1.99 0.03 -0.68
N VAL A 117 -0.90 -0.59 -1.15
CA VAL A 117 0.24 -0.96 -0.32
C VAL A 117 0.99 0.26 0.21
N ASP A 118 1.21 1.27 -0.63
CA ASP A 118 1.95 2.46 -0.23
C ASP A 118 1.10 3.43 0.58
N LEU A 119 -0.19 3.59 0.25
CA LEU A 119 -1.09 4.41 1.07
C LEU A 119 -1.24 3.82 2.48
N ASP A 120 -1.39 2.50 2.60
CA ASP A 120 -1.44 1.81 3.89
C ASP A 120 -0.12 1.96 4.68
N ALA A 121 1.03 1.83 4.01
CA ALA A 121 2.33 2.01 4.64
C ALA A 121 2.56 3.44 5.15
N LEU A 122 2.19 4.45 4.36
CA LEU A 122 2.29 5.87 4.73
C LEU A 122 1.38 6.21 5.92
N LEU A 123 0.15 5.69 5.91
CA LEU A 123 -0.80 5.87 7.00
C LEU A 123 -0.29 5.22 8.29
N ASN A 124 0.23 4.00 8.21
CA ASN A 124 0.86 3.30 9.33
C ASN A 124 2.13 3.97 9.87
N ALA A 125 2.85 4.72 9.03
CA ALA A 125 3.99 5.55 9.41
C ALA A 125 3.59 6.90 10.02
N GLY A 126 2.29 7.23 10.06
CA GLY A 126 1.79 8.51 10.60
C GLY A 126 1.99 9.70 9.66
N LEU A 127 2.28 9.47 8.38
CA LEU A 127 2.51 10.52 7.38
C LEU A 127 1.18 11.02 6.78
N ILE A 128 0.30 11.53 7.64
CA ILE A 128 -1.09 11.89 7.29
C ILE A 128 -1.15 12.90 6.14
N ASN A 129 -0.29 13.92 6.14
CA ASN A 129 -0.24 14.94 5.09
C ASN A 129 0.06 14.33 3.71
N TYR A 130 0.88 13.28 3.63
CA TYR A 130 1.19 12.62 2.36
C TYR A 130 -0.03 11.83 1.88
N CYS A 131 -0.69 11.11 2.79
CA CYS A 131 -1.93 10.39 2.49
C CYS A 131 -3.02 11.35 2.00
N GLU A 132 -3.23 12.47 2.68
CA GLU A 132 -4.22 13.49 2.31
C GLU A 132 -4.00 14.00 0.88
N ASN A 133 -2.76 14.36 0.54
CA ASN A 133 -2.43 14.84 -0.79
C ASN A 133 -2.66 13.78 -1.88
N ILE A 134 -2.34 12.51 -1.60
CA ILE A 134 -2.61 11.40 -2.52
C ILE A 134 -4.12 11.22 -2.73
N VAL A 135 -4.92 11.21 -1.67
CA VAL A 135 -6.37 10.99 -1.79
C VAL A 135 -7.11 12.18 -2.39
N ASN A 136 -6.62 13.41 -2.20
CA ASN A 136 -7.13 14.58 -2.92
C ASN A 136 -6.95 14.43 -4.44
N GLY A 137 -5.87 13.77 -4.87
CA GLY A 137 -5.61 13.40 -6.26
C GLY A 137 -6.37 12.16 -6.77
N ALA A 138 -7.22 11.52 -5.96
CA ALA A 138 -7.85 10.24 -6.30
C ALA A 138 -8.60 10.23 -7.65
N HIS A 139 -9.17 11.36 -8.04
CA HIS A 139 -9.86 11.51 -9.32
C HIS A 139 -8.93 11.33 -10.53
N LEU A 140 -7.66 11.73 -10.44
CA LEU A 140 -6.66 11.52 -11.49
C LEU A 140 -6.30 10.03 -11.59
N LEU A 141 -6.11 9.36 -10.45
CA LEU A 141 -5.88 7.92 -10.40
C LEU A 141 -7.07 7.14 -11.01
N ALA A 142 -8.29 7.59 -10.70
CA ALA A 142 -9.53 7.00 -11.20
C ALA A 142 -9.72 7.11 -12.72
N GLN A 143 -9.07 8.07 -13.40
CA GLN A 143 -9.08 8.16 -14.86
C GLN A 143 -8.42 6.95 -15.51
N ASN A 144 -7.31 6.48 -14.95
CA ASN A 144 -6.56 5.34 -15.46
C ASN A 144 -7.00 4.01 -14.84
N ASN A 145 -7.50 4.03 -13.60
CA ASN A 145 -8.02 2.85 -12.92
C ASN A 145 -9.23 3.21 -12.05
N GLN A 146 -10.43 2.88 -12.53
CA GLN A 146 -11.69 3.15 -11.83
C GLN A 146 -11.78 2.51 -10.43
N GLU A 147 -11.03 1.42 -10.18
CA GLU A 147 -10.96 0.77 -8.86
C GLU A 147 -10.17 1.59 -7.82
N SER A 148 -9.54 2.70 -8.20
CA SER A 148 -8.74 3.55 -7.28
C SER A 148 -9.51 3.95 -6.02
N TYR A 149 -10.78 4.33 -6.17
CA TYR A 149 -11.64 4.69 -5.03
C TYR A 149 -11.90 3.50 -4.10
N LYS A 150 -12.01 2.28 -4.65
CA LYS A 150 -12.12 1.05 -3.86
C LYS A 150 -10.84 0.78 -3.09
N PHE A 151 -9.67 0.89 -3.74
CA PHE A 151 -8.38 0.68 -3.08
C PHE A 151 -8.18 1.65 -1.92
N ILE A 152 -8.43 2.95 -2.14
CA ILE A 152 -8.37 3.97 -1.09
C ILE A 152 -9.36 3.66 0.05
N GLY A 153 -10.61 3.36 -0.30
CA GLY A 153 -11.64 2.99 0.67
C GLY A 153 -11.25 1.78 1.52
N ARG A 154 -10.65 0.75 0.92
CA ARG A 154 -10.17 -0.44 1.65
C ARG A 154 -9.07 -0.10 2.64
N VAL A 155 -8.09 0.73 2.25
CA VAL A 155 -7.03 1.19 3.17
C VAL A 155 -7.64 1.85 4.40
N PHE A 156 -8.63 2.73 4.21
CA PHE A 156 -9.30 3.38 5.33
C PHE A 156 -10.11 2.41 6.20
N VAL A 157 -10.83 1.44 5.62
CA VAL A 157 -11.50 0.38 6.40
C VAL A 157 -10.50 -0.42 7.25
N ASN A 158 -9.36 -0.80 6.66
CA ASN A 158 -8.34 -1.60 7.35
C ASN A 158 -7.67 -0.85 8.51
N ASN A 159 -7.64 0.47 8.44
CA ASN A 159 -7.07 1.35 9.46
C ASN A 159 -8.15 2.04 10.33
N GLU A 160 -9.39 1.54 10.31
CA GLU A 160 -10.51 1.99 11.15
C GLU A 160 -10.99 3.44 10.90
N TYR A 161 -10.62 4.05 9.77
CA TYR A 161 -11.11 5.36 9.33
C TYR A 161 -12.45 5.24 8.58
N PHE A 162 -13.49 4.73 9.25
CA PHE A 162 -14.75 4.35 8.61
C PHE A 162 -15.50 5.51 7.93
N ASP A 163 -15.46 6.72 8.48
CA ASP A 163 -16.13 7.88 7.87
C ASP A 163 -15.50 8.28 6.53
N LEU A 164 -14.16 8.31 6.47
CA LEU A 164 -13.43 8.55 5.22
C LEU A 164 -13.61 7.39 4.25
N ALA A 165 -13.57 6.15 4.75
CA ALA A 165 -13.82 4.96 3.93
C ALA A 165 -15.18 5.03 3.24
N GLU A 166 -16.24 5.39 3.97
CA GLU A 166 -17.59 5.45 3.42
C GLU A 166 -17.71 6.48 2.28
N LEU A 167 -17.05 7.64 2.40
CA LEU A 167 -17.00 8.65 1.33
C LEU A 167 -16.43 8.08 0.03
N PHE A 168 -15.26 7.45 0.11
CA PHE A 168 -14.59 6.87 -1.06
C PHE A 168 -15.32 5.64 -1.61
N LEU A 169 -15.88 4.79 -0.74
CA LEU A 169 -16.62 3.61 -1.15
C LEU A 169 -17.98 3.94 -1.77
N LYS A 170 -18.66 5.01 -1.35
CA LYS A 170 -19.85 5.52 -2.04
C LYS A 170 -19.50 5.92 -3.47
N ARG A 171 -18.40 6.63 -3.67
CA ARG A 171 -17.92 6.99 -5.01
C ARG A 171 -17.53 5.76 -5.83
N ALA A 172 -16.85 4.80 -5.21
CA ALA A 172 -16.51 3.52 -5.84
C ALA A 172 -17.76 2.74 -6.27
N LYS A 173 -18.82 2.75 -5.45
CA LYS A 173 -20.10 2.09 -5.76
C LYS A 173 -20.80 2.71 -6.97
N ASP A 174 -20.70 4.03 -7.14
CA ASP A 174 -21.30 4.73 -8.29
C ASP A 174 -20.63 4.33 -9.61
N ILE A 175 -19.33 3.98 -9.58
CA ILE A 175 -18.53 3.65 -10.76
C ILE A 175 -18.50 2.13 -11.01
N CYS A 176 -18.27 1.35 -9.94
CA CYS A 176 -18.06 -0.09 -9.96
C CYS A 176 -19.16 -0.81 -9.18
N TYR A 177 -20.44 -0.49 -9.42
CA TYR A 177 -21.58 -1.06 -8.68
C TYR A 177 -21.63 -2.59 -8.69
N VAL A 178 -21.13 -3.22 -9.76
CA VAL A 178 -21.13 -4.68 -9.91
C VAL A 178 -20.06 -5.36 -9.06
N ASP A 179 -19.12 -4.62 -8.48
CA ASP A 179 -18.05 -5.18 -7.66
C ASP A 179 -18.60 -5.59 -6.28
N PRO A 180 -18.67 -6.90 -5.96
CA PRO A 180 -19.19 -7.38 -4.68
C PRO A 180 -18.38 -6.88 -3.48
N GLU A 181 -17.10 -6.58 -3.67
CA GLU A 181 -16.19 -6.15 -2.63
C GLU A 181 -16.50 -4.74 -2.13
N VAL A 182 -16.90 -3.84 -3.02
CA VAL A 182 -17.32 -2.48 -2.65
C VAL A 182 -18.50 -2.53 -1.67
N HIS A 183 -19.48 -3.39 -1.95
CA HIS A 183 -20.63 -3.59 -1.07
C HIS A 183 -20.26 -4.24 0.26
N PHE A 184 -19.34 -5.20 0.25
CA PHE A 184 -18.83 -5.81 1.48
C PHE A 184 -18.11 -4.79 2.38
N LEU A 185 -17.29 -3.91 1.80
CA LEU A 185 -16.60 -2.85 2.55
C LEU A 185 -17.57 -1.79 3.08
N LEU A 186 -18.59 -1.41 2.30
CA LEU A 186 -19.67 -0.52 2.77
C LEU A 186 -20.45 -1.14 3.94
N ALA A 187 -20.71 -2.44 3.91
CA ALA A 187 -21.35 -3.12 5.03
C ALA A 187 -20.53 -3.02 6.32
N LYS A 188 -19.19 -3.11 6.25
CA LYS A 188 -18.33 -2.88 7.43
C LYS A 188 -18.49 -1.48 7.99
N CYS A 189 -18.53 -0.46 7.13
CA CYS A 189 -18.75 0.93 7.53
C CYS A 189 -20.13 1.10 8.22
N HIS A 190 -21.18 0.55 7.64
CA HIS A 190 -22.53 0.61 8.22
C HIS A 190 -22.63 -0.13 9.57
N LEU A 191 -21.97 -1.28 9.71
CA LEU A 191 -21.91 -1.99 10.99
C LEU A 191 -21.19 -1.18 12.07
N HIS A 192 -20.08 -0.53 11.73
CA HIS A 192 -19.38 0.38 12.65
C HIS A 192 -20.31 1.51 13.12
N ASN A 193 -21.09 2.07 12.21
CA ASN A 193 -22.06 3.13 12.49
C ASN A 193 -23.39 2.63 13.10
N ASN A 194 -23.47 1.37 13.52
CA ASN A 194 -24.67 0.70 14.04
C ASN A 194 -25.89 0.70 13.10
N ASP A 195 -25.71 0.98 11.80
CA ASP A 195 -26.76 0.89 10.79
C ASP A 195 -26.90 -0.54 10.26
N LYS A 196 -27.53 -1.38 11.06
CA LYS A 196 -27.76 -2.80 10.73
C LYS A 196 -28.62 -3.00 9.48
N ARG A 197 -29.47 -2.03 9.14
CA ARG A 197 -30.39 -2.13 8.00
C ARG A 197 -29.61 -1.99 6.70
N GLU A 198 -28.83 -0.92 6.56
CA GLU A 198 -28.02 -0.69 5.36
C GLU A 198 -26.89 -1.70 5.25
N ALA A 199 -26.30 -2.14 6.38
CA ALA A 199 -25.33 -3.23 6.39
C ALA A 199 -25.90 -4.52 5.78
N LYS A 200 -27.11 -4.94 6.20
CA LYS A 200 -27.76 -6.14 5.66
C LYS A 200 -28.05 -6.02 4.17
N LYS A 201 -28.47 -4.83 3.72
CA LYS A 201 -28.73 -4.55 2.31
C LYS A 201 -27.44 -4.66 1.48
N ALA A 202 -26.36 -4.02 1.93
CA ALA A 202 -25.07 -4.07 1.27
C ALA A 202 -24.52 -5.51 1.21
N LEU A 203 -24.61 -6.29 2.29
CA LEU A 203 -24.21 -7.71 2.28
C LEU A 203 -25.04 -8.54 1.30
N LYS A 204 -26.35 -8.32 1.22
CA LYS A 204 -27.21 -9.02 0.26
C LYS A 204 -26.77 -8.72 -1.18
N THR A 205 -26.53 -7.45 -1.50
CA THR A 205 -26.03 -7.05 -2.82
C THR A 205 -24.63 -7.63 -3.11
N SER A 206 -23.74 -7.65 -2.12
CA SER A 206 -22.41 -8.27 -2.24
C SER A 206 -22.50 -9.74 -2.64
N ILE A 207 -23.38 -10.51 -1.99
CA ILE A 207 -23.63 -11.92 -2.33
C ILE A 207 -24.21 -12.04 -3.74
N GLU A 208 -25.27 -11.28 -4.06
CA GLU A 208 -25.92 -11.34 -5.38
C GLU A 208 -24.96 -11.04 -6.53
N LYS A 209 -24.00 -10.13 -6.34
CA LYS A 209 -23.01 -9.77 -7.36
C LYS A 209 -21.77 -10.67 -7.38
N GLY A 210 -21.45 -11.35 -6.28
CA GLY A 210 -20.29 -12.25 -6.19
C GLY A 210 -20.51 -13.65 -6.76
N TYR A 211 -21.77 -14.06 -6.93
CA TYR A 211 -22.15 -15.36 -7.51
C TYR A 211 -22.81 -15.25 -8.90
N GLY A 212 -22.84 -14.05 -9.47
CA GLY A 212 -23.44 -13.76 -10.78
C GLY A 212 -22.47 -13.82 -11.94
#